data_AF-A0A9D2AHS2-F1
#
_entry.id   AF-A0A9D2AHS2-F1
#
_cell.length_a   1.000
_cell.length_b   1.000
_cell.length_c   1.000
_cell.angle_alpha   90.00
_cell.angle_beta   90.00
_cell.angle_gamma   90.00
#
_symmetry.space_group_name_H-M   'P 1'
#
loop_
_entity.id
_entity.type
_entity.pdbx_description
1 polymer ?
#
loop_
_entity_poly.entity_id
_entity_poly.type
_entity_poly.pdbx_seq_one_letter_code
_entity_poly.pdbx_strand_id
1 'polypeptide(L)'
;MEKITFEQLPDLFGGVADIFTEKKDELCEMDAQMGDGDLGLTMHKGYSALPDLIRENAEPGDIGKTLMKSGMKMASVVPSTMGTLMSSGVMEGGKALKGKSEIGPAELSTYLTAFAAGIQKRGKCALGDRTILDAVD
;
A
#
# COMPACT_ATOMS: atom_id res chain seq x y z
N MET A 1 5.41 -20.48 2.93
CA MET A 1 4.74 -20.12 1.66
C MET A 1 5.80 -19.48 0.78
N GLU A 2 6.16 -20.07 -0.36
CA GLU A 2 7.30 -19.59 -1.16
C GLU A 2 6.91 -18.48 -2.16
N LYS A 3 5.62 -18.38 -2.51
CA LYS A 3 5.09 -17.39 -3.46
C LYS A 3 3.65 -17.02 -3.13
N ILE A 4 3.24 -15.82 -3.55
CA ILE A 4 1.85 -15.31 -3.48
C ILE A 4 1.29 -15.34 -4.91
N THR A 5 0.18 -16.05 -5.11
CA THR A 5 -0.50 -16.13 -6.41
C THR A 5 -1.45 -14.97 -6.63
N PHE A 6 -1.98 -14.85 -7.85
CA PHE A 6 -2.96 -13.86 -8.22
C PHE A 6 -4.23 -13.93 -7.33
N GLU A 7 -4.72 -15.14 -7.08
CA GLU A 7 -5.92 -15.40 -6.29
C GLU A 7 -5.74 -15.06 -4.82
N GLN A 8 -4.50 -15.14 -4.32
CA GLN A 8 -4.15 -14.82 -2.93
C GLN A 8 -3.91 -13.32 -2.71
N LEU A 9 -3.85 -12.53 -3.77
CA LEU A 9 -3.54 -11.10 -3.69
C LEU A 9 -4.57 -10.31 -2.85
N PRO A 10 -5.89 -10.51 -3.00
CA PRO A 10 -6.86 -9.85 -2.12
C PRO A 10 -6.67 -10.23 -0.65
N ASP A 11 -6.36 -11.50 -0.36
CA ASP A 11 -6.22 -12.00 1.00
C ASP A 11 -4.94 -11.49 1.67
N LEU A 12 -3.86 -11.33 0.90
CA LEU A 12 -2.64 -10.65 1.37
C LEU A 12 -2.96 -9.25 1.89
N PHE A 13 -3.68 -8.45 1.10
CA PHE A 13 -4.07 -7.10 1.52
C PHE A 13 -5.18 -7.10 2.56
N GLY A 14 -5.97 -8.18 2.67
CA GLY A 14 -6.88 -8.43 3.78
C GLY A 14 -6.13 -8.52 5.11
N GLY A 15 -5.05 -9.29 5.18
CA GLY A 15 -4.20 -9.33 6.37
C GLY A 15 -3.57 -7.97 6.73
N VAL A 16 -3.23 -7.15 5.73
CA VAL A 16 -2.75 -5.78 5.98
C VAL A 16 -3.88 -4.89 6.53
N ALA A 17 -5.10 -5.03 6.00
CA ALA A 17 -6.28 -4.32 6.50
C ALA A 17 -6.60 -4.69 7.96
N ASP A 18 -6.45 -5.97 8.33
CA ASP A 18 -6.64 -6.44 9.69
C ASP A 18 -5.65 -5.77 10.65
N ILE A 19 -4.37 -5.66 10.27
CA ILE A 19 -3.34 -4.97 11.06
C ILE A 19 -3.71 -3.49 11.26
N PHE A 20 -4.10 -2.77 10.20
CA PHE A 20 -4.50 -1.37 10.34
C PHE A 20 -5.80 -1.19 11.12
N THR A 21 -6.67 -2.20 11.13
CA THR A 21 -7.88 -2.21 11.95
C THR A 21 -7.53 -2.41 13.43
N GLU A 22 -6.65 -3.35 13.75
CA GLU A 22 -6.16 -3.60 15.12
C GLU A 22 -5.42 -2.38 15.67
N LYS A 23 -4.56 -1.77 14.86
CA LYS A 23 -3.69 -0.64 15.25
C LYS A 23 -4.33 0.72 15.08
N LYS A 24 -5.60 0.79 14.66
CA LYS A 24 -6.29 2.04 14.31
C LYS A 24 -6.23 3.07 15.43
N ASP A 25 -6.65 2.71 16.65
CA ASP A 25 -6.74 3.67 17.76
C ASP A 25 -5.35 4.08 18.26
N GLU A 26 -4.38 3.15 18.28
CA GLU A 26 -2.97 3.41 18.61
C GLU A 26 -2.35 4.43 17.64
N LEU A 27 -2.59 4.26 16.33
CA LEU A 27 -2.11 5.19 15.30
C LEU A 27 -2.76 6.57 15.43
N CYS A 28 -4.05 6.64 15.74
CA CYS A 28 -4.72 7.91 16.01
C CYS A 28 -4.17 8.60 17.26
N GLU A 29 -3.88 7.85 18.33
CA GLU A 29 -3.30 8.41 19.56
C GLU A 29 -1.88 8.96 19.32
N MET A 30 -1.03 8.22 18.60
CA MET A 30 0.30 8.67 18.23
C MET A 30 0.25 9.93 17.35
N ASP A 31 -0.64 9.94 16.36
CA ASP A 31 -0.81 11.05 15.45
C ASP A 31 -1.38 12.29 16.15
N ALA A 32 -2.30 12.13 17.12
CA ALA A 32 -2.83 13.24 17.90
C ALA A 32 -1.77 13.98 18.75
N GLN A 33 -0.61 13.37 19.00
CA GLN A 33 0.49 14.03 19.72
C GLN A 33 1.21 15.08 18.87
N MET A 34 1.21 14.94 17.55
CA MET A 34 1.99 15.80 16.63
C MET A 34 1.24 16.23 15.35
N GLY A 35 -0.01 15.78 15.19
CA GLY A 35 -0.86 15.91 14.00
C GLY A 35 -2.32 16.10 14.38
N ASP A 36 -3.25 15.64 13.53
CA ASP A 36 -4.70 15.83 13.72
C ASP A 36 -5.41 14.60 14.30
N GLY A 37 -4.69 13.48 14.47
CA GLY A 37 -5.19 12.28 15.12
C GLY A 37 -6.05 11.41 14.20
N ASP A 38 -5.97 11.59 12.88
CA ASP A 38 -6.79 10.86 11.92
C ASP A 38 -6.05 9.70 11.22
N LEU A 39 -4.73 9.57 11.44
CA LEU A 39 -3.89 8.64 10.69
C LEU A 39 -4.41 7.20 10.71
N GLY A 40 -4.83 6.70 11.87
CA GLY A 40 -5.38 5.35 11.99
C GLY A 40 -6.66 5.16 11.17
N LEU A 41 -7.57 6.15 11.18
CA LEU A 41 -8.79 6.14 10.37
C LEU A 41 -8.45 6.14 8.88
N THR A 42 -7.48 6.96 8.49
CA THR A 42 -6.96 7.09 7.13
C THR A 42 -6.40 5.75 6.62
N MET A 43 -5.54 5.09 7.40
CA MET A 43 -4.94 3.81 7.02
C MET A 43 -5.96 2.66 7.01
N HIS A 44 -6.80 2.56 8.03
CA HIS A 44 -7.87 1.57 8.08
C HIS A 44 -8.79 1.69 6.86
N LYS A 45 -9.28 2.90 6.55
CA LYS A 45 -10.19 3.12 5.42
C LYS A 45 -9.56 2.72 4.08
N GLY A 46 -8.30 3.08 3.87
CA GLY A 46 -7.62 2.81 2.60
C GLY A 46 -7.34 1.33 2.40
N TYR A 47 -6.73 0.69 3.39
CA TYR A 47 -6.34 -0.71 3.28
C TYR A 47 -7.52 -1.67 3.38
N SER A 48 -8.59 -1.32 4.12
CA SER A 48 -9.82 -2.14 4.14
C SER A 48 -10.56 -2.15 2.79
N ALA A 49 -10.43 -1.08 2.00
CA ALA A 49 -11.02 -1.04 0.66
C ALA A 49 -10.16 -1.79 -0.38
N LEU A 50 -8.87 -1.96 -0.12
CA LEU A 50 -7.92 -2.44 -1.13
C LEU A 50 -8.20 -3.88 -1.63
N PRO A 51 -8.60 -4.86 -0.80
CA PRO A 51 -8.99 -6.19 -1.28
C PRO A 51 -10.10 -6.16 -2.33
N ASP A 52 -11.14 -5.34 -2.11
CA ASP A 52 -12.24 -5.21 -3.05
C ASP A 52 -11.81 -4.45 -4.31
N LEU A 53 -11.01 -3.40 -4.16
CA LEU A 53 -10.39 -2.72 -5.31
C LEU A 53 -9.50 -3.65 -6.15
N ILE A 54 -8.86 -4.64 -5.54
CA ILE A 54 -8.09 -5.69 -6.25
C ILE A 54 -9.04 -6.59 -7.03
N ARG A 55 -10.13 -7.06 -6.40
CA ARG A 55 -11.13 -7.91 -7.07
C ARG A 55 -11.80 -7.19 -8.25
N GLU A 56 -12.18 -5.93 -8.07
CA GLU A 56 -12.86 -5.11 -9.08
C GLU A 56 -11.97 -4.70 -10.25
N ASN A 57 -10.65 -4.60 -10.03
CA ASN A 57 -9.69 -4.15 -11.04
C ASN A 57 -8.70 -5.26 -11.44
N ALA A 58 -9.11 -6.51 -11.21
CA ALA A 58 -8.35 -7.72 -11.51
C ALA A 58 -7.97 -7.80 -12.99
N GLU A 59 -6.69 -8.02 -13.26
CA GLU A 59 -6.16 -8.30 -14.59
C GLU A 59 -5.55 -9.72 -14.58
N PRO A 60 -6.33 -10.76 -14.91
CA PRO A 60 -5.90 -12.14 -14.80
C PRO A 60 -4.55 -12.39 -15.48
N GLY A 61 -3.60 -12.96 -14.74
CA GLY A 61 -2.24 -13.23 -15.21
C GLY A 61 -1.25 -12.05 -15.10
N ASP A 62 -1.68 -10.88 -14.61
CA ASP A 62 -0.83 -9.70 -14.42
C ASP A 62 -1.11 -9.04 -13.05
N ILE A 63 -0.44 -9.55 -12.01
CA ILE A 63 -0.50 -9.00 -10.65
C ILE A 63 -0.06 -7.54 -10.64
N GLY A 64 0.98 -7.21 -11.41
CA GLY A 64 1.51 -5.86 -11.46
C GLY A 64 0.50 -4.83 -11.97
N LYS A 65 -0.20 -5.14 -13.07
CA LYS A 65 -1.29 -4.28 -13.56
C LYS A 65 -2.45 -4.19 -12.58
N THR A 66 -2.81 -5.30 -11.93
CA THR A 66 -3.87 -5.32 -10.92
C THR A 66 -3.54 -4.35 -9.79
N LEU A 67 -2.37 -4.48 -9.18
CA LEU A 67 -1.90 -3.59 -8.10
C LEU A 67 -1.82 -2.13 -8.54
N MET A 68 -1.31 -1.87 -9.75
CA MET A 68 -1.24 -0.52 -10.29
C MET A 68 -2.63 0.13 -10.40
N LYS A 69 -3.64 -0.60 -10.90
CA LYS A 69 -5.01 -0.10 -11.01
C LYS A 69 -5.66 0.08 -9.64
N SER A 70 -5.50 -0.89 -8.74
CA SER A 70 -6.08 -0.83 -7.39
C SER A 70 -5.48 0.30 -6.56
N GLY A 71 -4.16 0.51 -6.61
CA GLY A 71 -3.50 1.65 -5.97
C GLY A 71 -4.01 3.00 -6.51
N MET A 72 -4.24 3.11 -7.82
CA MET A 72 -4.83 4.31 -8.42
C MET A 72 -6.24 4.58 -7.90
N LYS A 73 -7.06 3.53 -7.68
CA LYS A 73 -8.40 3.67 -7.12
C LYS A 73 -8.39 3.98 -5.63
N MET A 74 -7.45 3.41 -4.87
CA MET A 74 -7.27 3.65 -3.44
C MET A 74 -7.08 5.14 -3.13
N ALA A 75 -6.36 5.88 -4.00
CA ALA A 75 -6.17 7.32 -3.86
C ALA A 75 -7.48 8.13 -3.83
N SER A 76 -8.55 7.62 -4.46
CA SER A 76 -9.87 8.26 -4.45
C SER A 76 -10.70 7.88 -3.22
N VAL A 77 -10.37 6.78 -2.52
CA VAL A 77 -11.08 6.33 -1.31
C VAL A 77 -10.69 7.18 -0.11
N VAL A 78 -9.39 7.55 -0.03
CA VAL A 78 -8.81 8.28 1.09
C VAL A 78 -8.06 9.51 0.58
N PRO A 79 -8.76 10.64 0.40
CA PRO A 79 -8.17 11.89 -0.12
C PRO A 79 -7.38 12.62 0.97
N SER A 80 -6.33 11.98 1.49
CA SER A 80 -5.40 12.56 2.47
C SER A 80 -3.96 12.47 1.96
N THR A 81 -3.04 13.18 2.62
CA THR A 81 -1.61 13.10 2.32
C THR A 81 -1.12 11.67 2.43
N MET A 82 -1.39 10.99 3.56
CA MET A 82 -0.93 9.61 3.74
C MET A 82 -1.64 8.64 2.79
N GLY A 83 -2.94 8.79 2.57
CA GLY A 83 -3.67 8.00 1.57
C GLY A 83 -3.06 8.11 0.18
N THR A 84 -2.64 9.32 -0.21
CA THR A 84 -1.96 9.58 -1.50
C THR A 84 -0.56 8.97 -1.56
N LEU A 85 0.20 8.99 -0.46
CA LEU A 85 1.53 8.39 -0.37
C LEU A 85 1.46 6.86 -0.49
N MET A 86 0.62 6.21 0.32
CA MET A 86 0.47 4.75 0.30
C MET A 86 -0.06 4.27 -1.05
N SER A 87 -1.04 4.98 -1.63
CA SER A 87 -1.54 4.70 -2.98
C SER A 87 -0.44 4.82 -4.04
N SER A 88 0.43 5.84 -3.94
CA SER A 88 1.56 6.00 -4.86
C SER A 88 2.59 4.86 -4.72
N GLY A 89 2.84 4.39 -3.49
CA GLY A 89 3.65 3.21 -3.24
C GLY A 89 3.06 1.97 -3.89
N VAL A 90 1.77 1.67 -3.66
CA VAL A 90 1.10 0.51 -4.27
C VAL A 90 1.15 0.58 -5.79
N MET A 91 0.95 1.78 -6.36
CA MET A 91 1.01 2.00 -7.81
C MET A 91 2.38 1.72 -8.41
N GLU A 92 3.45 2.29 -7.85
CA GLU A 92 4.80 2.08 -8.38
C GLU A 92 5.31 0.65 -8.11
N GLY A 93 4.97 0.08 -6.95
CA GLY A 93 5.21 -1.34 -6.65
C GLY A 93 4.54 -2.26 -7.68
N GLY A 94 3.26 -2.04 -7.97
CA GLY A 94 2.54 -2.81 -9.00
C GLY A 94 3.16 -2.65 -10.38
N LYS A 95 3.52 -1.43 -10.77
CA LYS A 95 4.17 -1.16 -12.05
C LYS A 95 5.51 -1.86 -12.20
N ALA A 96 6.29 -2.00 -11.13
CA ALA A 96 7.55 -2.74 -11.14
C ALA A 96 7.37 -4.26 -11.36
N LEU A 97 6.17 -4.78 -11.07
CA LEU A 97 5.79 -6.18 -11.27
C LEU A 97 4.97 -6.43 -12.54
N LYS A 98 4.89 -5.46 -13.47
CA LYS A 98 4.08 -5.59 -14.68
C LYS A 98 4.44 -6.85 -15.47
N GLY A 99 3.42 -7.65 -15.80
CA GLY A 99 3.57 -8.90 -16.55
C GLY A 99 3.95 -10.12 -15.69
N LYS A 100 4.05 -9.97 -14.36
CA LYS A 100 4.24 -11.08 -13.42
C LYS A 100 2.91 -11.68 -13.01
N SER A 101 2.86 -13.01 -12.91
CA SER A 101 1.68 -13.77 -12.49
C SER A 101 1.69 -14.16 -11.00
N GLU A 102 2.84 -14.02 -10.33
CA GLU A 102 3.06 -14.40 -8.94
C GLU A 102 4.11 -13.48 -8.30
N ILE A 103 4.09 -13.37 -6.97
CA ILE A 103 5.09 -12.64 -6.19
C ILE A 103 5.92 -13.66 -5.39
N GLY A 104 7.15 -13.90 -5.81
CA GLY A 104 8.17 -14.60 -5.02
C GLY A 104 9.04 -13.62 -4.21
N PRO A 105 10.11 -14.10 -3.54
CA PRO A 105 10.99 -13.25 -2.73
C PRO A 105 11.64 -12.11 -3.53
N ALA A 106 12.08 -12.38 -4.76
CA ALA A 106 12.70 -11.37 -5.64
C ALA A 106 11.68 -10.31 -6.09
N GLU A 107 10.48 -10.74 -6.47
CA GLU A 107 9.37 -9.84 -6.80
C GLU A 107 8.94 -9.02 -5.59
N LEU A 108 8.89 -9.59 -4.38
CA LEU A 108 8.55 -8.85 -3.17
C LEU A 108 9.58 -7.76 -2.87
N SER A 109 10.88 -8.08 -2.96
CA SER A 109 11.95 -7.08 -2.82
C SER A 109 11.84 -5.97 -3.87
N THR A 110 11.57 -6.34 -5.12
CA THR A 110 11.34 -5.40 -6.23
C THR A 110 10.14 -4.49 -5.95
N TYR A 111 9.05 -5.07 -5.45
CA TYR A 111 7.83 -4.36 -5.09
C TYR A 111 8.08 -3.34 -3.99
N LEU A 112 8.71 -3.74 -2.88
CA LEU A 112 8.98 -2.87 -1.74
C LEU A 112 9.93 -1.72 -2.10
N THR A 113 10.97 -1.99 -2.87
CA THR A 113 11.89 -0.95 -3.38
C THR A 113 11.13 0.09 -4.21
N ALA A 114 10.28 -0.37 -5.14
CA ALA A 114 9.48 0.53 -5.97
C ALA A 114 8.37 1.25 -5.17
N PHE A 115 7.83 0.61 -4.14
CA PHE A 115 6.86 1.18 -3.21
C PHE A 115 7.48 2.37 -2.44
N ALA A 116 8.65 2.17 -1.85
CA ALA A 116 9.41 3.22 -1.15
C ALA A 116 9.74 4.38 -2.11
N ALA A 117 10.23 4.09 -3.31
CA ALA A 117 10.50 5.09 -4.34
C ALA A 117 9.24 5.89 -4.75
N GLY A 118 8.08 5.22 -4.80
CA GLY A 118 6.78 5.86 -5.06
C GLY A 118 6.39 6.87 -3.97
N ILE A 119 6.59 6.50 -2.71
CA ILE A 119 6.39 7.39 -1.55
C ILE A 119 7.37 8.56 -1.62
N GLN A 120 8.66 8.29 -1.77
CA GLN A 120 9.71 9.30 -1.83
C GLN A 120 9.43 10.34 -2.92
N LYS A 121 9.11 9.88 -4.14
CA LYS A 121 8.82 10.76 -5.27
C LYS A 121 7.56 11.60 -5.04
N ARG A 122 6.52 11.02 -4.45
CA ARG A 122 5.25 11.73 -4.21
C ARG A 122 5.37 12.73 -3.06
N GLY A 123 5.96 12.29 -1.95
CA GLY A 123 6.10 13.07 -0.72
C GLY A 123 7.26 14.07 -0.74
N LYS A 124 8.22 13.90 -1.66
CA LYS A 124 9.47 14.67 -1.72
C LYS A 124 10.26 14.62 -0.41
N CYS A 125 10.17 13.52 0.32
CA CYS A 125 10.92 13.27 1.55
C CYS A 125 12.25 12.58 1.26
N ALA A 126 13.16 12.63 2.22
CA ALA A 126 14.41 11.89 2.26
C ALA A 126 14.50 11.05 3.55
N LEU A 127 15.44 10.10 3.58
CA LEU A 127 15.75 9.36 4.80
C LEU A 127 16.24 10.32 5.89
N GLY A 128 15.75 10.14 7.10
CA GLY A 128 15.99 10.99 8.26
C GLY A 128 14.95 12.09 8.47
N ASP A 129 14.02 12.30 7.54
CA ASP A 129 12.95 13.30 7.68
C ASP A 129 11.88 12.90 8.70
N ARG A 130 11.97 11.70 9.29
CA ARG A 130 11.02 11.12 10.23
C ARG A 130 9.64 10.93 9.60
N THR A 131 9.63 10.35 8.41
CA THR A 131 8.42 10.03 7.65
C THR A 131 8.26 8.51 7.52
N ILE A 132 7.15 8.07 6.93
CA ILE A 132 6.93 6.64 6.64
C ILE A 132 8.04 6.03 5.76
N LEU A 133 8.77 6.85 4.99
CA LEU A 133 9.91 6.40 4.19
C LEU A 133 10.97 5.71 5.06
N ASP A 134 11.21 6.20 6.27
CA ASP A 134 12.22 5.67 7.19
C ASP A 134 11.89 4.25 7.70
N ALA A 135 10.66 3.78 7.49
CA ALA A 135 10.23 2.44 7.87
C ALA A 135 10.18 1.45 6.69
N VAL A 136 10.27 1.94 5.45
CA VAL A 136 10.01 1.13 4.24
C VAL A 136 11.21 1.01 3.28
N ASP A 137 12.24 1.83 3.45
CA ASP A 137 13.52 1.75 2.73
C ASP A 137 14.51 0.83 3.45
#